data_AF-A0A536SSP6-F1
#
_entry.id   AF-A0A536SSP6-F1
#
_cell.length_a   1.000
_cell.length_b   1.000
_cell.length_c   1.000
_cell.angle_alpha   90.00
_cell.angle_beta   90.00
_cell.angle_gamma   90.00
#
_symmetry.space_group_name_H-M   'P 1'
#
loop_
_entity.id
_entity.type
_entity.pdbx_description
1 polymer ?
#
loop_
_entity_poly.entity_id
_entity_poly.type
_entity_poly.pdbx_seq_one_letter_code
_entity_poly.pdbx_strand_id
1 'polypeptide(L)'
;MSRKLALALFGAVTLVALPLCYAQGGDAAKDRRDIRKDRQDIRQDKRERREDRRELRQDIKSGDTQGAREERREIHKDTRDIRKDKRDLREDRKDRREDRREERREQK
;
A
#
# COMPACT_ATOMS: atom_id res chain seq x y z
N MET A 1 47.33 -33.58 35.62
CA MET A 1 46.69 -34.61 36.46
C MET A 1 45.38 -34.02 36.97
N SER A 2 44.24 -34.42 36.40
CA SER A 2 43.31 -35.36 37.04
C SER A 2 42.31 -34.61 37.94
N ARG A 3 40.98 -34.74 37.90
CA ARG A 3 40.03 -35.58 37.17
C ARG A 3 38.65 -34.90 37.28
N LYS A 4 37.93 -34.94 36.15
CA LYS A 4 36.47 -35.04 35.98
C LYS A 4 35.66 -35.44 37.24
N LEU A 5 34.57 -34.71 37.49
CA LEU A 5 33.37 -35.07 38.27
C LEU A 5 32.30 -34.03 37.93
N ALA A 6 31.02 -34.30 37.70
CA ALA A 6 30.24 -35.41 37.16
C ALA A 6 28.87 -34.79 36.85
N LEU A 7 28.25 -35.21 35.76
CA LEU A 7 26.85 -34.88 35.44
C LEU A 7 25.90 -35.27 36.58
N ALA A 8 24.93 -34.41 36.87
CA ALA A 8 23.63 -34.82 37.42
C ALA A 8 22.53 -34.11 36.62
N LEU A 9 21.97 -34.85 35.66
CA LEU A 9 20.71 -34.56 34.98
C LEU A 9 19.56 -34.91 35.92
N PHE A 10 18.70 -33.95 36.29
CA PHE A 10 17.31 -34.11 36.77
C PHE A 10 16.76 -32.68 36.89
N GLY A 11 15.69 -32.22 36.26
CA GLY A 11 14.65 -32.81 35.44
C GLY A 11 13.68 -31.66 35.09
N ALA A 12 12.57 -31.99 34.47
CA ALA A 12 11.48 -31.10 34.04
C ALA A 12 11.75 -30.31 32.74
N VAL A 13 11.59 -31.05 31.64
CA VAL A 13 10.83 -30.56 30.49
C VAL A 13 9.53 -29.93 30.99
N THR A 14 9.40 -28.61 30.93
CA THR A 14 8.10 -27.96 30.85
C THR A 14 7.93 -27.40 29.45
N LEU A 15 7.46 -28.28 28.57
CA LEU A 15 6.72 -27.94 27.36
C LEU A 15 5.55 -27.05 27.77
N VAL A 16 5.75 -25.75 27.82
CA VAL A 16 4.64 -24.82 27.62
C VAL A 16 4.71 -24.39 26.17
N ALA A 17 4.17 -25.27 25.32
CA ALA A 17 3.70 -24.86 24.02
C ALA A 17 2.55 -23.87 24.25
N LEU A 18 2.89 -22.59 24.40
CA LEU A 18 1.94 -21.53 24.15
C LEU A 18 1.79 -21.48 22.64
N PRO A 19 0.62 -21.82 22.06
CA PRO A 19 0.32 -21.30 20.74
C PRO A 19 0.26 -19.79 20.94
N LEU A 20 1.32 -19.10 20.51
CA LEU A 20 1.18 -17.71 20.08
C LEU A 20 0.21 -17.76 18.90
N CYS A 21 -1.08 -17.78 19.20
CA CYS A 21 -2.12 -17.41 18.26
C CYS A 21 -1.78 -15.98 17.86
N TYR A 22 -1.08 -15.86 16.74
CA TYR A 22 -0.84 -14.58 16.10
C TYR A 22 -2.18 -13.92 15.92
N ALA A 23 -2.34 -12.78 16.59
CA ALA A 23 -3.47 -11.90 16.47
C ALA A 23 -3.66 -11.55 14.98
N GLN A 24 -4.63 -12.20 14.35
CA GLN A 24 -5.09 -11.88 13.01
C GLN A 24 -6.00 -10.65 13.12
N GLY A 25 -5.40 -9.49 13.37
CA GLY A 25 -6.09 -8.20 13.50
C GLY A 25 -5.31 -7.03 12.92
N GLY A 26 -4.22 -7.32 12.19
CA GLY A 26 -3.26 -6.33 11.70
C GLY A 26 -3.53 -5.78 10.30
N ASP A 27 -4.38 -6.42 9.50
CA ASP A 27 -4.51 -6.09 8.08
C ASP A 27 -5.49 -4.93 7.83
N ALA A 28 -6.65 -4.91 8.49
CA ALA A 28 -7.63 -3.84 8.31
C ALA A 28 -7.13 -2.42 8.67
N ALA A 29 -6.13 -2.30 9.56
CA ALA A 29 -5.49 -1.03 9.90
C ALA A 29 -4.44 -0.60 8.86
N LYS A 30 -3.69 -1.57 8.30
CA LYS A 30 -2.73 -1.34 7.21
C LYS A 30 -3.45 -0.92 5.94
N ASP A 31 -4.49 -1.65 5.54
CA ASP A 31 -5.26 -1.30 4.34
C ASP A 31 -5.82 0.12 4.44
N ARG A 32 -6.31 0.52 5.63
CA ARG A 32 -6.85 1.88 5.84
C ARG A 32 -5.79 2.96 5.62
N ARG A 33 -4.56 2.68 6.03
CA ARG A 33 -3.42 3.58 5.83
C ARG A 33 -3.04 3.64 4.36
N ASP A 34 -3.03 2.49 3.67
CA ASP A 34 -2.65 2.40 2.26
C ASP A 34 -3.66 3.12 1.36
N ILE A 35 -4.97 2.86 1.53
CA ILE A 35 -6.04 3.60 0.85
C ILE A 35 -5.96 5.12 1.07
N ARG A 36 -5.50 5.55 2.25
CA ARG A 36 -5.33 6.99 2.54
C ARG A 36 -4.16 7.56 1.76
N LYS A 37 -3.07 6.81 1.65
CA LYS A 37 -1.88 7.17 0.89
C LYS A 37 -2.20 7.24 -0.61
N ASP A 38 -2.83 6.21 -1.18
CA ASP A 38 -3.18 6.22 -2.61
C ASP A 38 -4.11 7.38 -2.97
N ARG A 39 -5.02 7.74 -2.07
CA ARG A 39 -5.87 8.93 -2.24
C ARG A 39 -5.08 10.23 -2.24
N GLN A 40 -4.00 10.30 -1.48
CA GLN A 40 -3.13 11.46 -1.43
C GLN A 40 -2.28 11.54 -2.70
N ASP A 41 -1.72 10.41 -3.14
CA ASP A 41 -0.90 10.31 -4.35
C ASP A 41 -1.74 10.70 -5.58
N ILE A 42 -2.95 10.13 -5.75
CA ILE A 42 -3.90 10.53 -6.81
C ILE A 42 -4.26 12.03 -6.78
N ARG A 43 -4.24 12.68 -5.60
CA ARG A 43 -4.50 14.12 -5.51
C ARG A 43 -3.29 14.92 -5.97
N GLN A 44 -2.09 14.46 -5.65
CA GLN A 44 -0.84 15.06 -6.09
C GLN A 44 -0.70 14.96 -7.61
N ASP A 45 -0.85 13.78 -8.21
CA ASP A 45 -0.73 13.60 -9.67
C ASP A 45 -1.76 14.45 -10.43
N LYS A 46 -2.96 14.61 -9.87
CA LYS A 46 -3.99 15.49 -10.45
C LYS A 46 -3.60 16.96 -10.42
N ARG A 47 -2.79 17.37 -9.44
CA ARG A 47 -2.29 18.73 -9.32
C ARG A 47 -1.15 18.94 -10.32
N GLU A 48 -0.19 18.02 -10.38
CA GLU A 48 0.93 18.04 -11.34
C GLU A 48 0.38 18.12 -12.78
N ARG A 49 -0.51 17.19 -13.17
CA ARG A 49 -1.20 17.25 -14.48
C ARG A 49 -1.99 18.54 -14.74
N ARG A 50 -2.39 19.30 -13.72
CA ARG A 50 -3.04 20.62 -13.91
C ARG A 50 -2.01 21.71 -14.19
N GLU A 51 -0.83 21.60 -13.59
CA GLU A 51 0.33 22.46 -13.81
C GLU A 51 0.87 22.21 -15.23
N ASP A 52 1.13 20.97 -15.64
CA ASP A 52 1.51 20.58 -17.02
C ASP A 52 0.54 21.13 -18.08
N ARG A 53 -0.77 21.05 -17.80
CA ARG A 53 -1.80 21.60 -18.70
C ARG A 53 -1.72 23.12 -18.85
N ARG A 54 -1.23 23.83 -17.84
CA ARG A 54 -1.00 25.28 -17.92
C ARG A 54 0.27 25.55 -18.73
N GLU A 55 1.33 24.79 -18.49
CA GLU A 55 2.60 24.90 -19.22
C GLU A 55 2.40 24.60 -20.71
N LEU A 56 1.72 23.50 -21.04
CA LEU A 56 1.28 23.18 -22.41
C LEU A 56 0.54 24.34 -23.09
N ARG A 57 -0.32 25.05 -22.36
CA ARG A 57 -1.05 26.20 -22.91
C ARG A 57 -0.14 27.40 -23.13
N GLN A 58 0.86 27.60 -22.29
CA GLN A 58 1.86 28.65 -22.45
C GLN A 58 2.77 28.33 -23.63
N ASP A 59 3.25 27.10 -23.76
CA ASP A 59 4.11 26.66 -24.87
C ASP A 59 3.41 26.75 -26.22
N ILE A 60 2.15 26.31 -26.29
CA ILE A 60 1.34 26.50 -27.50
C ILE A 60 1.18 27.99 -27.83
N LYS A 61 1.07 28.86 -26.82
CA LYS A 61 0.92 30.31 -27.02
C LYS A 61 2.23 30.98 -27.44
N SER A 62 3.37 30.53 -26.92
CA SER A 62 4.71 31.02 -27.30
C SER A 62 5.20 30.43 -28.62
N GLY A 63 4.53 29.40 -29.14
CA GLY A 63 4.91 28.69 -30.37
C GLY A 63 5.96 27.60 -30.14
N ASP A 64 6.24 27.26 -28.88
CA ASP A 64 7.12 26.15 -28.54
C ASP A 64 6.39 24.80 -28.75
N THR A 65 6.61 24.23 -29.93
CA THR A 65 6.03 22.94 -30.31
C THR A 65 6.74 21.75 -29.67
N GLN A 66 7.99 21.91 -29.22
CA GLN A 66 8.74 20.83 -28.56
C GLN A 66 8.28 20.70 -27.11
N GLY A 67 8.27 21.80 -26.33
CA GLY A 67 7.72 21.82 -24.97
C GLY A 67 6.29 21.30 -24.94
N ALA A 68 5.43 21.80 -25.84
CA ALA A 68 4.05 21.33 -25.96
C ALA A 68 3.91 19.82 -26.27
N ARG A 69 4.90 19.19 -26.93
CA ARG A 69 4.89 17.75 -27.21
C ARG A 69 5.30 16.94 -25.99
N GLU A 70 6.26 17.42 -25.22
CA GLU A 70 6.72 16.81 -23.97
C GLU A 70 5.62 16.87 -22.91
N GLU A 71 5.03 18.03 -22.70
CA GLU A 71 3.89 18.22 -21.79
C GLU A 71 2.72 17.30 -22.13
N ARG A 72 2.41 17.12 -23.42
CA ARG A 72 1.36 16.17 -23.86
C ARG A 72 1.67 14.72 -23.49
N ARG A 73 2.96 14.32 -23.50
CA ARG A 73 3.37 12.97 -23.12
C ARG A 73 3.25 12.76 -21.62
N GLU A 74 3.72 13.71 -20.81
CA GLU A 74 3.59 13.64 -19.35
C GLU A 74 2.12 13.61 -18.93
N ILE A 75 1.27 14.52 -19.46
CA ILE A 75 -0.18 14.50 -19.21
C ILE A 75 -0.82 13.14 -19.55
N HIS A 76 -0.36 12.48 -20.62
CA HIS A 76 -0.87 11.17 -21.01
C HIS A 76 -0.45 10.08 -20.02
N LYS A 77 0.81 10.09 -19.60
CA LYS A 77 1.38 9.18 -18.61
C LYS A 77 0.67 9.32 -17.26
N ASP A 78 0.59 10.54 -16.72
CA ASP A 78 -0.16 10.84 -15.50
C ASP A 78 -1.60 10.38 -15.57
N THR A 79 -2.25 10.59 -16.72
CA THR A 79 -3.64 10.15 -16.91
C THR A 79 -3.77 8.63 -16.87
N ARG A 80 -2.76 7.89 -17.35
CA ARG A 80 -2.73 6.43 -17.27
C ARG A 80 -2.49 5.97 -15.83
N ASP A 81 -1.54 6.58 -15.13
CA ASP A 81 -1.17 6.21 -13.76
C ASP A 81 -2.33 6.50 -12.81
N ILE A 82 -2.92 7.70 -12.85
CA ILE A 82 -4.16 8.04 -12.09
C ILE A 82 -5.30 7.05 -12.36
N ARG A 83 -5.43 6.53 -13.59
CA ARG A 83 -6.47 5.55 -13.93
C ARG A 83 -6.20 4.20 -13.28
N LYS A 84 -4.93 3.77 -13.28
CA LYS A 84 -4.50 2.52 -12.65
C LYS A 84 -4.70 2.60 -11.14
N ASP A 85 -4.21 3.65 -10.48
CA ASP A 85 -4.32 3.79 -9.04
C ASP A 85 -5.79 3.88 -8.58
N LYS A 86 -6.65 4.52 -9.38
CA LYS A 86 -8.09 4.52 -9.12
C LYS A 86 -8.74 3.14 -9.23
N ARG A 87 -8.25 2.29 -10.13
CA ARG A 87 -8.73 0.91 -10.28
C ARG A 87 -8.29 0.09 -9.08
N ASP A 88 -7.03 0.17 -8.72
CA ASP A 88 -6.46 -0.57 -7.60
C ASP A 88 -7.15 -0.16 -6.28
N LEU A 89 -7.30 1.15 -6.05
CA LEU A 89 -8.07 1.71 -4.92
C LEU A 89 -9.55 1.26 -4.88
N ARG A 90 -10.13 0.89 -6.02
CA ARG A 90 -11.50 0.38 -6.09
C ARG A 90 -11.56 -1.09 -5.66
N GLU A 91 -10.59 -1.89 -6.09
CA GLU A 91 -10.48 -3.30 -5.67
C GLU A 91 -10.17 -3.38 -4.17
N ASP A 92 -9.20 -2.61 -3.64
CA ASP A 92 -8.88 -2.61 -2.20
C ASP A 92 -10.08 -2.25 -1.31
N ARG A 93 -10.96 -1.38 -1.80
CA ARG A 93 -12.21 -1.04 -1.09
C ARG A 93 -13.24 -2.15 -1.15
N LYS A 94 -13.27 -2.90 -2.24
CA LYS A 94 -14.19 -4.02 -2.43
C LYS A 94 -13.75 -5.16 -1.52
N ASP A 95 -12.47 -5.50 -1.53
CA ASP A 95 -11.88 -6.58 -0.71
C ASP A 95 -12.13 -6.31 0.77
N ARG A 96 -11.78 -5.12 1.27
CA ARG A 96 -12.09 -4.74 2.67
C ARG A 96 -13.58 -4.79 3.01
N ARG A 97 -14.46 -4.54 2.04
CA ARG A 97 -15.91 -4.64 2.26
C ARG A 97 -16.35 -6.09 2.38
N GLU A 98 -15.73 -6.99 1.63
CA GLU A 98 -15.94 -8.43 1.68
C GLU A 98 -15.40 -9.00 3.00
N ASP A 99 -14.17 -8.67 3.39
CA ASP A 99 -13.58 -9.07 4.68
C ASP A 99 -14.50 -8.69 5.85
N ARG A 100 -14.97 -7.43 5.87
CA ARG A 100 -15.90 -6.95 6.91
C ARG A 100 -17.24 -7.70 6.92
N ARG A 101 -17.69 -8.20 5.77
CA ARG A 101 -18.92 -9.00 5.68
C ARG A 101 -18.69 -10.41 6.22
N GLU A 102 -17.53 -10.99 5.94
CA GLU A 102 -17.13 -12.31 6.43
C GLU A 102 -16.91 -12.30 7.94
N GLU A 103 -16.16 -11.33 8.48
CA GLU A 103 -16.00 -11.11 9.92
C GLU A 103 -17.36 -11.02 10.64
N ARG A 104 -18.37 -10.37 10.02
CA ARG A 104 -19.73 -10.27 10.58
C ARG A 104 -20.53 -11.56 10.52
N ARG A 105 -20.22 -12.44 9.56
CA ARG A 105 -20.88 -13.74 9.42
C ARG A 105 -20.29 -14.76 10.40
N GLU A 106 -18.99 -14.71 10.63
CA GLU A 106 -18.30 -15.58 11.59
C GLU A 106 -18.61 -15.25 13.05
N GLN A 107 -18.98 -14.00 13.35
CA GLN A 107 -19.41 -13.57 14.69
C GLN A 107 -20.87 -13.95 15.04
N LYS A 108 -21.60 -14.63 14.15
CA LYS A 108 -22.98 -15.08 14.36
C LYS A 108 -23.05 -16.60 14.49
#